data_AF-A0A9J9HA58-F1
#
_entry.id   AF-A0A9J9HA58-F1
#
_cell.length_a   1.000
_cell.length_b   1.000
_cell.length_c   1.000
_cell.angle_alpha   90.00
_cell.angle_beta   90.00
_cell.angle_gamma   90.00
#
_symmetry.space_group_name_H-M   'P 1'
#
loop_
_entity.id
_entity.type
_entity.pdbx_description
1 polymer ?
#
loop_
_entity_poly.entity_id
_entity_poly.type
_entity_poly.pdbx_seq_one_letter_code
_entity_poly.pdbx_strand_id
1 'polypeptide(L)'
;MLHHARSILACLTLILAASASASAYKDLQRLIEGRAQQYTERRPALEQRTQQSAAIAVRSIQTIEPSAAQALDTALADTRQLSYLHGRYQTLWALRQHMEKKPPLIASEVWLQQQVAAIKAKMAAADSAENDVRRTAPGKDVPLITWVGAIERLAQDRGYNEGAVAELSLINEDLRAYYAARAEEHERAVRLRTALLIALAATLSSQQAETRDLGVDSVANGVTICPDGTYVGGKTCNMTPNGRYVGGTPQMTPNGDYVGGKPRIAPDGSYVGGSGKVTMCPDGTYVGGACKMTPRGTYVGN
;
A
#
# COMPACT_ATOMS: atom_id res chain seq x y z
N MET A 1 18.83 15.82 29.65
CA MET A 1 17.47 15.35 29.33
C MET A 1 17.09 15.56 27.85
N LEU A 2 17.27 16.73 27.24
CA LEU A 2 16.96 16.97 25.81
C LEU A 2 17.71 16.07 24.81
N HIS A 3 18.96 15.68 25.11
CA HIS A 3 19.72 14.76 24.24
C HIS A 3 19.14 13.33 24.24
N HIS A 4 18.61 12.83 25.37
CA HIS A 4 18.00 11.50 25.44
C HIS A 4 16.64 11.44 24.74
N ALA A 5 15.85 12.51 24.78
CA ALA A 5 14.59 12.61 24.03
C ALA A 5 14.82 12.58 22.51
N ARG A 6 15.87 13.26 22.02
CA ARG A 6 16.29 13.19 20.60
C ARG A 6 16.76 11.80 20.19
N SER A 7 17.48 11.10 21.05
CA SER A 7 17.93 9.72 20.79
C SER A 7 16.77 8.71 20.74
N ILE A 8 15.73 8.88 21.57
CA ILE A 8 14.54 8.01 21.56
C ILE A 8 13.70 8.26 20.29
N LEU A 9 13.49 9.52 19.88
CA LEU A 9 12.84 9.85 18.62
C LEU A 9 13.62 9.31 17.40
N ALA A 10 14.96 9.41 17.44
CA ALA A 10 15.82 8.84 16.39
C ALA A 10 15.74 7.31 16.33
N CYS A 11 15.71 6.62 17.48
CA CYS A 11 15.48 5.18 17.55
C CYS A 11 14.08 4.78 17.05
N LEU A 12 13.03 5.56 17.34
CA LEU A 12 11.68 5.32 16.81
C LEU A 12 11.65 5.47 15.28
N THR A 13 12.33 6.47 14.72
CA THR A 13 12.49 6.61 13.26
C THR A 13 13.31 5.49 12.64
N LEU A 14 14.32 4.97 13.35
CA LEU A 14 15.13 3.83 12.91
C LEU A 14 14.37 2.50 13.00
N ILE A 15 13.51 2.30 14.00
CA ILE A 15 12.65 1.12 14.13
C ILE A 15 11.56 1.13 13.05
N LEU A 16 11.01 2.31 12.71
CA LEU A 16 10.12 2.50 11.56
C LEU A 16 10.82 2.25 10.20
N ALA A 17 12.14 2.46 10.12
CA ALA A 17 12.94 2.18 8.93
C ALA A 17 13.42 0.72 8.85
N ALA A 18 13.66 0.06 9.99
CA ALA A 18 14.19 -1.31 10.07
C ALA A 18 13.15 -2.40 9.79
N SER A 19 11.85 -2.10 9.82
CA SER A 19 10.79 -3.01 9.36
C SER A 19 10.64 -3.07 7.83
N ALA A 20 11.46 -2.34 7.07
CA ALA A 20 11.50 -2.44 5.63
C ALA A 20 12.26 -3.71 5.22
N SER A 21 11.54 -4.83 5.10
CA SER A 21 11.90 -5.85 4.12
C SER A 21 12.26 -5.15 2.80
N ALA A 22 13.27 -5.64 2.08
CA ALA A 22 13.53 -5.13 0.73
C ALA A 22 12.20 -5.14 -0.02
N SER A 23 11.76 -3.99 -0.56
CA SER A 23 10.38 -3.88 -1.04
C SER A 23 10.08 -5.00 -2.03
N ALA A 24 8.89 -5.59 -1.97
CA ALA A 24 8.47 -6.69 -2.87
C ALA A 24 8.81 -6.41 -4.35
N TYR A 25 8.81 -5.12 -4.74
CA TYR A 25 9.23 -4.67 -6.06
C TYR A 25 10.72 -4.88 -6.34
N LYS A 26 11.62 -4.60 -5.38
CA LYS A 26 13.07 -4.86 -5.54
C LYS A 26 13.36 -6.36 -5.68
N ASP A 27 12.60 -7.21 -5.00
CA ASP A 27 12.75 -8.67 -5.14
C ASP A 27 12.33 -9.11 -6.55
N LEU A 28 11.19 -8.61 -7.05
CA LEU A 28 10.76 -8.84 -8.44
C LEU A 28 11.80 -8.33 -9.45
N GLN A 29 12.38 -7.15 -9.23
CA GLN A 29 13.43 -6.61 -10.11
C GLN A 29 14.65 -7.53 -10.16
N ARG A 30 15.11 -8.03 -9.00
CA ARG A 30 16.23 -8.98 -8.94
C ARG A 30 15.95 -10.28 -9.69
N LEU A 31 14.72 -10.81 -9.60
CA LEU A 31 14.31 -12.00 -10.37
C LEU A 31 14.36 -11.74 -11.89
N ILE A 32 13.81 -10.61 -12.34
CA ILE A 32 13.80 -10.21 -13.75
C ILE A 32 15.24 -10.02 -14.26
N GLU A 33 16.08 -9.30 -13.52
CA GLU A 33 17.47 -9.03 -13.88
C GLU A 33 18.30 -10.32 -13.93
N GLY A 34 18.15 -11.20 -12.94
CA GLY A 34 18.83 -12.49 -12.90
C GLY A 34 18.47 -13.39 -14.10
N ARG A 35 17.18 -13.47 -14.46
CA ARG A 35 16.75 -14.22 -15.66
C ARG A 35 17.24 -13.58 -16.95
N ALA A 36 17.19 -12.26 -17.06
CA ALA A 36 17.68 -11.54 -18.25
C ALA A 36 19.18 -11.76 -18.46
N GLN A 37 19.96 -11.77 -17.37
CA GLN A 37 21.39 -12.09 -17.40
C GLN A 37 21.60 -13.54 -17.86
N GLN A 38 20.88 -14.51 -17.29
CA GLN A 38 20.97 -15.91 -17.69
C GLN A 38 20.70 -16.09 -19.20
N TYR A 39 19.71 -15.39 -19.76
CA TYR A 39 19.45 -15.46 -21.20
C TYR A 39 20.56 -14.82 -22.02
N THR A 40 21.08 -13.69 -21.56
CA THR A 40 22.20 -13.00 -22.22
C THR A 40 23.44 -13.87 -22.28
N GLU A 41 23.76 -14.59 -21.19
CA GLU A 41 24.91 -15.49 -21.09
C GLU A 41 24.76 -16.73 -21.98
N ARG A 42 23.55 -17.27 -22.12
CA ARG A 42 23.30 -18.46 -22.94
C ARG A 42 23.29 -18.17 -24.44
N ARG A 43 22.94 -16.94 -24.85
CA ARG A 43 22.71 -16.59 -26.25
C ARG A 43 23.91 -16.87 -27.17
N PRO A 44 25.16 -16.46 -26.87
CA PRO A 44 26.28 -16.64 -27.80
C PRO A 44 26.55 -18.10 -28.16
N ALA A 45 26.44 -19.02 -27.19
CA ALA A 45 26.65 -20.44 -27.42
C ALA A 45 25.58 -21.04 -28.35
N LEU A 46 24.33 -20.55 -28.27
CA LEU A 46 23.24 -20.99 -29.14
C LEU A 46 23.35 -20.38 -30.54
N GLU A 47 23.75 -19.12 -30.65
CA GLU A 47 24.04 -18.47 -31.93
C GLU A 47 25.16 -19.21 -32.67
N GLN A 48 26.26 -19.51 -31.98
CA GLN A 48 27.37 -20.27 -32.53
C GLN A 48 26.94 -21.67 -32.98
N ARG A 49 26.17 -22.39 -32.15
CA ARG A 49 25.66 -23.72 -32.49
C ARG A 49 24.76 -23.69 -33.73
N THR A 50 23.84 -22.74 -33.79
CA THR A 50 22.93 -22.56 -34.93
C THR A 50 23.69 -22.27 -36.22
N GLN A 51 24.72 -21.42 -36.17
CA GLN A 51 25.58 -21.15 -37.31
C GLN A 51 26.35 -22.40 -37.77
N GLN A 52 26.86 -23.20 -36.83
CA GLN A 52 27.58 -24.42 -37.13
C GLN A 52 26.67 -25.48 -37.77
N SER A 53 25.50 -25.75 -37.19
CA SER A 53 24.57 -26.74 -37.75
C SER A 53 24.00 -26.29 -39.10
N ALA A 54 23.73 -25.00 -39.29
CA ALA A 54 23.35 -24.46 -40.59
C ALA A 54 24.46 -24.65 -41.64
N ALA A 55 25.73 -24.39 -41.30
CA ALA A 55 26.85 -24.60 -42.21
C ALA A 55 27.02 -26.08 -42.60
N ILE A 56 26.83 -26.99 -41.65
CA ILE A 56 26.86 -28.44 -41.89
C ILE A 56 25.70 -28.86 -42.81
N ALA A 57 24.48 -28.36 -42.57
CA ALA A 57 23.33 -28.62 -43.42
C ALA A 57 23.56 -28.15 -44.86
N VAL A 58 24.04 -26.91 -45.05
CA VAL A 58 24.34 -26.38 -46.38
C VAL A 58 25.40 -27.23 -47.09
N ARG A 59 26.49 -27.55 -46.39
CA ARG A 59 27.57 -28.37 -46.96
C ARG A 59 27.08 -29.75 -47.38
N SER A 60 26.39 -30.47 -46.48
CA SER A 60 25.89 -31.82 -46.74
C SER A 60 24.90 -31.88 -47.90
N ILE A 61 24.08 -30.83 -48.08
CA ILE A 61 23.19 -30.69 -49.24
C ILE A 61 24.00 -30.46 -50.53
N GLN A 62 25.00 -29.56 -50.50
CA GLN A 62 25.85 -29.26 -51.65
C GLN A 62 26.66 -30.48 -52.12
N THR A 63 27.09 -31.33 -51.19
CA THR A 63 27.87 -32.54 -51.48
C THR A 63 27.01 -33.79 -51.70
N ILE A 64 25.68 -33.68 -51.59
CA ILE A 64 24.73 -34.79 -51.75
C ILE A 64 25.05 -35.93 -50.77
N GLU A 65 25.37 -35.57 -49.52
CA GLU A 65 25.64 -36.55 -48.47
C GLU A 65 24.34 -37.25 -48.02
N PRO A 66 24.37 -38.57 -47.72
CA PRO A 66 23.23 -39.27 -47.14
C PRO A 66 22.72 -38.68 -45.81
N SER A 67 23.59 -37.95 -45.10
CA SER A 67 23.30 -37.26 -43.83
C SER A 67 22.55 -35.93 -44.00
N ALA A 68 22.34 -35.43 -45.23
CA ALA A 68 21.81 -34.09 -45.47
C ALA A 68 20.47 -33.82 -44.79
N ALA A 69 19.55 -34.80 -44.81
CA ALA A 69 18.25 -34.68 -44.14
C ALA A 69 18.40 -34.52 -42.62
N GLN A 70 19.30 -35.29 -42.00
CA GLN A 70 19.56 -35.21 -40.56
C GLN A 70 20.28 -33.92 -40.17
N ALA A 71 21.20 -33.45 -41.01
CA ALA A 71 21.88 -32.17 -40.81
C ALA A 71 20.88 -31.00 -40.87
N LEU A 72 19.92 -31.04 -41.81
CA LEU A 72 18.86 -30.05 -41.91
C LEU A 72 17.92 -30.07 -40.69
N ASP A 73 17.50 -31.25 -40.24
CA ASP A 73 16.69 -31.40 -39.02
C ASP A 73 17.39 -30.78 -37.80
N THR A 74 18.70 -31.06 -37.65
CA THR A 74 19.53 -30.48 -36.59
C THR A 74 19.58 -28.95 -36.68
N ALA A 75 19.78 -28.39 -37.87
CA ALA A 75 19.83 -26.94 -38.07
C ALA A 75 18.50 -26.26 -37.76
N LEU A 76 17.37 -26.87 -38.12
CA LEU A 76 16.03 -26.38 -37.78
C LEU A 76 15.76 -26.47 -36.28
N ALA A 77 16.19 -27.55 -35.62
CA ALA A 77 16.07 -27.72 -34.18
C ALA A 77 16.88 -26.66 -33.41
N ASP A 78 18.12 -26.41 -33.81
CA ASP A 78 18.97 -25.37 -33.20
C ASP A 78 18.39 -23.96 -33.44
N THR A 79 17.88 -23.68 -34.64
CA THR A 79 17.16 -22.44 -34.96
C THR A 79 15.97 -22.23 -34.02
N ARG A 80 15.15 -23.27 -33.82
CA ARG A 80 14.02 -23.22 -32.90
C ARG A 80 14.48 -22.96 -31.46
N GLN A 81 15.58 -23.58 -31.03
CA GLN A 81 16.10 -23.45 -29.67
C GLN A 81 16.69 -22.05 -29.39
N LEU A 82 17.34 -21.44 -30.39
CA LEU A 82 17.76 -20.03 -30.34
C LEU A 82 16.54 -19.09 -30.28
N SER A 83 15.54 -19.30 -31.15
CA SER A 83 14.31 -18.51 -31.14
C SER A 83 13.50 -18.70 -29.86
N TYR A 84 13.54 -19.88 -29.23
CA TYR A 84 12.98 -20.13 -27.90
C TYR A 84 13.60 -19.21 -26.84
N LEU A 85 14.93 -19.10 -26.82
CA LEU A 85 15.59 -18.18 -25.90
C LEU A 85 15.19 -16.73 -26.18
N HIS A 86 15.08 -16.35 -27.46
CA HIS A 86 14.65 -15.02 -27.87
C HIS A 86 13.22 -14.70 -27.41
N GLY A 87 12.28 -15.64 -27.59
CA GLY A 87 10.90 -15.51 -27.14
C GLY A 87 10.78 -15.31 -25.63
N ARG A 88 11.58 -16.04 -24.84
CA ARG A 88 11.67 -15.83 -23.39
C ARG A 88 12.16 -14.43 -23.05
N TYR A 89 13.26 -14.01 -23.67
CA TYR A 89 13.86 -12.70 -23.42
C TYR A 89 12.90 -11.54 -23.74
N GLN A 90 12.25 -11.57 -24.91
CA GLN A 90 11.31 -10.54 -25.33
C GLN A 90 10.10 -10.44 -24.38
N THR A 91 9.57 -11.58 -23.95
CA THR A 91 8.44 -11.64 -23.03
C THR A 91 8.81 -11.10 -21.64
N LEU A 92 10.00 -11.45 -21.15
CA LEU A 92 10.53 -10.91 -19.89
C LEU A 92 10.78 -9.40 -19.97
N TRP A 93 11.28 -8.91 -21.10
CA TRP A 93 11.45 -7.48 -21.33
C TRP A 93 10.11 -6.74 -21.35
N ALA A 94 9.07 -7.32 -21.95
CA ALA A 94 7.71 -6.75 -21.92
C ALA A 94 7.17 -6.66 -20.48
N LEU A 95 7.40 -7.67 -19.64
CA LEU A 95 7.08 -7.58 -18.20
C LEU A 95 7.81 -6.41 -17.54
N ARG A 96 9.13 -6.29 -17.79
CA ARG A 96 9.92 -5.20 -17.21
C ARG A 96 9.30 -3.84 -17.52
N GLN A 97 8.99 -3.57 -18.80
CA GLN A 97 8.34 -2.34 -19.24
C GLN A 97 6.99 -2.11 -18.56
N HIS A 98 6.15 -3.14 -18.49
CA HIS A 98 4.85 -3.08 -17.81
C HIS A 98 4.99 -2.72 -16.33
N MET A 99 5.99 -3.29 -15.65
CA MET A 99 6.22 -3.11 -14.22
C MET A 99 6.92 -1.80 -13.84
N GLU A 100 7.49 -1.04 -14.80
CA GLU A 100 8.11 0.27 -14.52
C GLU A 100 7.16 1.22 -13.78
N LYS A 101 5.86 1.18 -14.14
CA LYS A 101 4.82 2.02 -13.53
C LYS A 101 4.18 1.41 -12.27
N LYS A 102 4.65 0.23 -11.82
CA LYS A 102 4.12 -0.51 -10.66
C LYS A 102 2.59 -0.64 -10.66
N PRO A 103 2.00 -1.12 -11.77
CA PRO A 103 0.56 -1.16 -11.95
C PRO A 103 -0.15 -1.94 -10.83
N PRO A 104 -1.45 -1.70 -10.59
CA PRO A 104 -2.26 -2.51 -9.69
C PRO A 104 -2.47 -3.92 -10.26
N LEU A 105 -2.87 -4.87 -9.40
CA LEU A 105 -3.09 -6.29 -9.77
C LEU A 105 -3.98 -6.44 -11.00
N ILE A 106 -5.16 -5.82 -11.00
CA ILE A 106 -6.13 -5.91 -12.10
C ILE A 106 -5.51 -5.48 -13.44
N ALA A 107 -4.70 -4.42 -13.46
CA ALA A 107 -4.05 -3.97 -14.69
C ALA A 107 -3.01 -4.97 -15.18
N SER A 108 -2.30 -5.65 -14.27
CA SER A 108 -1.36 -6.72 -14.61
C SER A 108 -2.03 -8.01 -15.04
N GLU A 109 -3.19 -8.35 -14.48
CA GLU A 109 -4.00 -9.49 -14.94
C GLU A 109 -4.51 -9.27 -16.37
N VAL A 110 -5.02 -8.06 -16.66
CA VAL A 110 -5.45 -7.69 -18.01
C VAL A 110 -4.29 -7.72 -18.99
N TRP A 111 -3.13 -7.16 -18.61
CA TRP A 111 -1.92 -7.22 -19.44
C TRP A 111 -1.51 -8.66 -19.74
N LEU A 112 -1.51 -9.54 -18.73
CA LEU A 112 -1.17 -10.95 -18.90
C LEU A 112 -2.15 -11.66 -19.86
N GLN A 113 -3.45 -11.40 -19.73
CA GLN A 113 -4.47 -11.92 -20.64
C GLN A 113 -4.24 -11.46 -22.09
N GLN A 114 -3.86 -10.20 -22.29
CA GLN A 114 -3.51 -9.67 -23.61
C GLN A 114 -2.28 -10.36 -24.21
N GLN A 115 -1.24 -10.62 -23.40
CA GLN A 115 -0.07 -11.37 -23.86
C GLN A 115 -0.43 -12.81 -24.27
N VAL A 116 -1.25 -13.50 -23.46
CA VAL A 116 -1.75 -14.85 -23.78
C VAL A 116 -2.54 -14.85 -25.08
N ALA A 117 -3.44 -13.89 -25.28
CA ALA A 117 -4.22 -13.77 -26.51
C ALA A 117 -3.33 -13.52 -27.75
N ALA A 118 -2.33 -12.64 -27.61
CA ALA A 118 -1.39 -12.33 -28.69
C ALA A 118 -0.57 -13.57 -29.11
N ILE A 119 -0.09 -14.37 -28.14
CA ILE A 119 0.65 -15.60 -28.44
C ILE A 119 -0.27 -16.64 -29.09
N LYS A 120 -1.51 -16.81 -28.61
CA LYS A 120 -2.49 -17.72 -29.25
C LYS A 120 -2.71 -17.37 -30.72
N ALA A 121 -2.83 -16.07 -31.04
CA ALA A 121 -2.97 -15.62 -32.42
C ALA A 121 -1.72 -15.97 -33.27
N LYS A 122 -0.52 -15.77 -32.73
CA LYS A 122 0.73 -16.15 -33.39
C LYS A 122 0.87 -17.66 -33.60
N MET A 123 0.43 -18.47 -32.63
CA MET A 123 0.42 -19.93 -32.74
C MET A 123 -0.53 -20.38 -33.87
N ALA A 124 -1.73 -19.81 -33.95
CA ALA A 124 -2.67 -20.11 -35.03
C ALA A 124 -2.13 -19.69 -36.41
N ALA A 125 -1.41 -18.56 -36.49
CA ALA A 125 -0.74 -18.15 -37.72
C ALA A 125 0.36 -19.14 -38.13
N ALA A 126 1.16 -19.63 -37.16
CA ALA A 126 2.15 -20.67 -37.42
C ALA A 126 1.52 -22.00 -37.86
N ASP A 127 0.37 -22.39 -37.28
CA ASP A 127 -0.40 -23.57 -37.71
C ASP A 127 -0.88 -23.43 -39.17
N SER A 128 -1.35 -22.23 -39.55
CA SER A 128 -1.74 -21.95 -40.93
C SER A 128 -0.54 -22.03 -41.88
N ALA A 129 0.58 -21.40 -41.51
CA ALA A 129 1.80 -21.42 -42.32
C ALA A 129 2.34 -22.84 -42.52
N GLU A 130 2.27 -23.69 -41.49
CA GLU A 130 2.64 -25.11 -41.62
C GLU A 130 1.74 -25.85 -42.60
N ASN A 131 0.43 -25.63 -42.54
CA ASN A 131 -0.51 -26.24 -43.48
C ASN A 131 -0.25 -25.79 -44.92
N ASP A 132 0.11 -24.53 -45.14
CA ASP A 132 0.45 -24.01 -46.46
C ASP A 132 1.72 -24.69 -47.01
N VAL A 133 2.79 -24.75 -46.20
CA VAL A 133 4.04 -25.44 -46.58
C VAL A 133 3.79 -26.91 -46.95
N ARG A 134 2.96 -27.62 -46.18
CA ARG A 134 2.61 -29.02 -46.43
C ARG A 134 1.79 -29.23 -47.70
N ARG A 135 1.03 -28.23 -48.15
CA ARG A 135 0.17 -28.32 -49.33
C ARG A 135 0.86 -27.87 -50.62
N THR A 136 1.93 -27.08 -50.53
CA THR A 136 2.69 -26.61 -51.69
C THR A 136 3.81 -27.58 -52.08
N ALA A 137 3.96 -27.87 -53.37
CA ALA A 137 5.10 -28.59 -53.91
C ALA A 137 6.26 -27.62 -54.26
N PRO A 138 7.43 -27.71 -53.59
CA PRO A 138 8.57 -26.86 -53.88
C PRO A 138 9.08 -27.05 -55.32
N GLY A 139 9.36 -25.94 -56.01
CA GLY A 139 9.79 -25.93 -57.40
C GLY A 139 8.67 -26.08 -58.43
N LYS A 140 7.44 -26.40 -57.99
CA LYS A 140 6.25 -26.49 -58.84
C LYS A 140 5.24 -25.39 -58.51
N ASP A 141 4.75 -25.36 -57.28
CA ASP A 141 3.72 -24.40 -56.85
C ASP A 141 4.36 -23.11 -56.30
N VAL A 142 5.55 -23.23 -55.70
CA VAL A 142 6.32 -22.12 -55.12
C VAL A 142 7.80 -22.28 -55.43
N PRO A 143 8.56 -21.17 -55.64
CA PRO A 143 10.01 -21.26 -55.80
C PRO A 143 10.68 -21.95 -54.61
N LEU A 144 11.67 -22.82 -54.86
CA LEU A 144 12.33 -23.60 -53.80
C LEU A 144 12.89 -22.70 -52.68
N ILE A 145 13.51 -21.57 -53.03
CA ILE A 145 14.05 -20.63 -52.05
C ILE A 145 12.97 -20.03 -51.15
N THR A 146 11.79 -19.76 -51.70
CA THR A 146 10.62 -19.26 -50.95
C THR A 146 10.10 -20.32 -50.00
N TRP A 147 10.04 -21.57 -50.45
CA TRP A 147 9.60 -22.70 -49.63
C TRP A 147 10.55 -22.98 -48.47
N VAL A 148 11.87 -22.97 -48.72
CA VAL A 148 12.90 -23.11 -47.68
C VAL A 148 12.79 -21.97 -46.66
N GLY A 149 12.66 -20.71 -47.13
CA GLY A 149 12.47 -19.57 -46.24
C GLY A 149 11.19 -19.65 -45.39
N ALA A 150 10.12 -20.25 -45.91
CA ALA A 150 8.89 -20.49 -45.15
C ALA A 150 9.10 -21.50 -44.01
N ILE A 151 9.87 -22.57 -44.25
CA ILE A 151 10.22 -23.56 -43.22
C ILE A 151 11.10 -22.95 -42.13
N GLU A 152 12.12 -22.18 -42.52
CA GLU A 152 12.99 -21.50 -41.58
C GLU A 152 12.17 -20.56 -40.68
N ARG A 153 11.31 -19.74 -41.27
CA ARG A 153 10.41 -18.84 -40.54
C ARG A 153 9.50 -19.61 -39.60
N LEU A 154 8.92 -20.73 -40.04
CA LEU A 154 8.07 -21.56 -39.19
C LEU A 154 8.85 -22.11 -37.98
N ALA A 155 10.08 -22.58 -38.17
CA ALA A 155 10.93 -23.04 -37.06
C ALA A 155 11.23 -21.91 -36.06
N GLN A 156 11.51 -20.70 -36.56
CA GLN A 156 11.72 -19.52 -35.74
C GLN A 156 10.46 -19.12 -34.96
N ASP A 157 9.30 -19.05 -35.63
CA ASP A 157 8.02 -18.66 -35.03
C ASP A 157 7.59 -19.67 -33.96
N ARG A 158 7.72 -20.98 -34.22
CA ARG A 158 7.43 -22.03 -33.24
C ARG A 158 8.32 -21.90 -32.01
N GLY A 159 9.63 -21.76 -32.22
CA GLY A 159 10.58 -21.57 -31.13
C GLY A 159 10.24 -20.34 -30.29
N TYR A 160 10.04 -19.20 -30.94
CA TYR A 160 9.66 -17.95 -30.28
C TYR A 160 8.39 -18.11 -29.42
N ASN A 161 7.34 -18.68 -30.00
CA ASN A 161 6.06 -18.84 -29.31
C ASN A 161 6.19 -19.76 -28.09
N GLU A 162 6.92 -20.88 -28.21
CA GLU A 162 7.19 -21.77 -27.08
C GLU A 162 7.98 -21.08 -25.96
N GLY A 163 8.99 -20.31 -26.32
CA GLY A 163 9.75 -19.51 -25.37
C GLY A 163 8.87 -18.50 -24.66
N ALA A 164 8.03 -17.79 -25.40
CA ALA A 164 7.13 -16.80 -24.84
C ALA A 164 6.11 -17.44 -23.88
N VAL A 165 5.53 -18.60 -24.19
CA VAL A 165 4.62 -19.35 -23.30
C VAL A 165 5.34 -19.78 -22.01
N ALA A 166 6.55 -20.32 -22.14
CA ALA A 166 7.35 -20.74 -20.99
C ALA A 166 7.64 -19.57 -20.05
N GLU A 167 8.00 -18.41 -20.61
CA GLU A 167 8.25 -17.22 -19.80
C GLU A 167 6.98 -16.65 -19.18
N LEU A 168 5.86 -16.61 -19.90
CA LEU A 168 4.59 -16.12 -19.35
C LEU A 168 4.12 -16.94 -18.14
N SER A 169 4.39 -18.24 -18.13
CA SER A 169 4.09 -19.10 -16.97
C SER A 169 4.84 -18.65 -15.72
N LEU A 170 6.16 -18.39 -15.85
CA LEU A 170 6.98 -17.87 -14.76
C LEU A 170 6.57 -16.46 -14.35
N ILE A 171 6.25 -15.60 -15.32
CA ILE A 171 5.78 -14.23 -15.06
C ILE A 171 4.47 -14.26 -14.26
N ASN A 172 3.55 -15.16 -14.57
CA ASN A 172 2.31 -15.30 -13.81
C ASN A 172 2.57 -15.70 -12.34
N GLU A 173 3.52 -16.61 -12.10
CA GLU A 173 3.94 -16.98 -10.75
C GLU A 173 4.61 -15.81 -10.02
N ASP A 174 5.54 -15.12 -10.66
CA ASP A 174 6.23 -13.95 -10.09
C ASP A 174 5.27 -12.82 -9.75
N LEU A 175 4.31 -12.52 -10.62
CA LEU A 175 3.32 -11.48 -10.40
C LEU A 175 2.41 -11.84 -9.21
N ARG A 176 1.99 -13.10 -9.08
CA ARG A 176 1.23 -13.56 -7.92
C ARG A 176 2.02 -13.38 -6.63
N ALA A 177 3.29 -13.81 -6.61
CA ALA A 177 4.17 -13.66 -5.46
C ALA A 177 4.39 -12.17 -5.11
N TYR A 178 4.65 -11.33 -6.12
CA TYR A 178 4.81 -9.89 -5.95
C TYR A 178 3.58 -9.23 -5.35
N TYR A 179 2.39 -9.49 -5.88
CA TYR A 179 1.16 -8.86 -5.39
C TYR A 179 0.74 -9.38 -4.01
N ALA A 180 1.00 -10.66 -3.70
CA ALA A 180 0.81 -11.20 -2.35
C ALA A 180 1.73 -10.51 -1.34
N ALA A 181 3.03 -10.40 -1.64
CA ALA A 181 4.00 -9.71 -0.79
C ALA A 181 3.66 -8.22 -0.62
N ARG A 182 3.24 -7.55 -1.69
CA ARG A 182 2.81 -6.14 -1.65
C ARG A 182 1.57 -5.92 -0.76
N ALA A 183 0.62 -6.85 -0.78
CA ALA A 183 -0.56 -6.79 0.09
C ALA A 183 -0.17 -6.93 1.56
N GLU A 184 0.70 -7.89 1.89
CA GLU A 184 1.23 -8.05 3.25
C GLU A 184 2.01 -6.82 3.73
N GLU A 185 2.88 -6.26 2.89
CA GLU A 185 3.62 -5.02 3.20
C GLU A 185 2.65 -3.87 3.50
N HIS A 186 1.60 -3.73 2.70
CA HIS A 186 0.60 -2.69 2.91
C HIS A 186 -0.15 -2.90 4.23
N GLU A 187 -0.60 -4.12 4.53
CA GLU A 187 -1.23 -4.42 5.81
C GLU A 187 -0.32 -4.14 7.01
N ARG A 188 0.95 -4.55 6.95
CA ARG A 188 1.93 -4.28 8.01
C ARG A 188 2.12 -2.77 8.19
N ALA A 189 2.26 -2.02 7.10
CA ALA A 189 2.38 -0.56 7.15
C ALA A 189 1.15 0.11 7.75
N VAL A 190 -0.06 -0.35 7.41
CA VAL A 190 -1.32 0.13 8.00
C VAL A 190 -1.37 -0.20 9.49
N ARG A 191 -1.05 -1.43 9.90
CA ARG A 191 -1.02 -1.83 11.32
C ARG A 191 -0.02 -1.00 12.13
N LEU A 192 1.18 -0.79 11.61
CA LEU A 192 2.21 0.06 12.24
C LEU A 192 1.75 1.51 12.35
N ARG A 193 1.16 2.07 11.28
CA ARG A 193 0.61 3.44 11.29
C ARG A 193 -0.51 3.56 12.32
N THR A 194 -1.43 2.60 12.37
CA THR A 194 -2.53 2.59 13.34
C THR A 194 -2.00 2.47 14.77
N ALA A 195 -1.06 1.56 15.03
CA ALA A 195 -0.43 1.41 16.34
C ALA A 195 0.31 2.69 16.78
N LEU A 196 1.02 3.33 15.85
CA LEU A 196 1.69 4.61 16.10
C LEU A 196 0.70 5.72 16.44
N LEU A 197 -0.40 5.85 15.69
CA LEU A 197 -1.44 6.84 15.97
C LEU A 197 -2.09 6.62 17.33
N ILE A 198 -2.37 5.37 17.70
CA ILE A 198 -2.90 5.01 19.03
C ILE A 198 -1.91 5.40 20.12
N ALA A 199 -0.63 5.06 19.98
CA ALA A 199 0.42 5.38 20.95
C ALA A 199 0.61 6.89 21.13
N LEU A 200 0.61 7.65 20.03
CA LEU A 200 0.68 9.11 20.06
C LEU A 200 -0.53 9.73 20.77
N ALA A 201 -1.74 9.26 20.47
CA ALA A 201 -2.96 9.72 21.13
C ALA A 201 -2.96 9.45 22.65
N ALA A 202 -2.52 8.27 23.06
CA ALA A 202 -2.37 7.92 24.48
C ALA A 202 -1.35 8.82 25.19
N THR A 203 -0.21 9.09 24.56
CA THR A 203 0.86 9.95 25.11
C THR A 203 0.42 11.41 25.24
N LEU A 204 -0.29 11.94 24.24
CA LEU A 204 -0.86 13.29 24.32
C LEU A 204 -1.91 13.39 25.43
N SER A 205 -2.73 12.35 25.59
CA SER A 205 -3.74 12.30 26.66
C SER A 205 -3.10 12.25 28.04
N SER A 206 -2.00 11.51 28.23
CA SER A 206 -1.27 11.47 29.51
C SER A 206 -0.58 12.81 29.82
N GLN A 207 0.00 13.48 28.82
CA GLN A 207 0.56 14.83 28.99
C GLN A 207 -0.51 15.87 29.35
N GLN A 208 -1.72 15.71 28.81
CA GLN A 208 -2.86 16.57 29.15
C GLN A 208 -3.38 16.31 30.57
N ALA A 209 -3.22 15.09 31.11
CA ALA A 209 -3.51 14.77 32.50
C ALA A 209 -2.42 15.31 33.45
N GLU A 210 -1.14 15.20 33.10
CA GLU A 210 -0.04 15.76 33.89
C GLU A 210 -0.05 17.29 33.93
N THR A 211 -0.45 17.97 32.85
CA THR A 211 -0.63 19.44 32.86
C THR A 211 -1.81 19.90 33.72
N ARG A 212 -2.84 19.05 33.91
CA ARG A 212 -3.86 19.26 34.94
C ARG A 212 -3.31 19.07 36.35
N ASP A 213 -2.45 18.08 36.55
CA ASP A 213 -1.83 17.76 37.86
C ASP A 213 -0.73 18.76 38.26
N LEU A 214 -0.10 19.44 37.29
CA LEU A 214 0.85 20.55 37.50
C LEU A 214 0.17 21.89 37.90
N GLY A 215 -1.11 21.87 38.31
CA GLY A 215 -1.66 22.92 39.15
C GLY A 215 -1.87 24.27 38.48
N VAL A 216 -2.45 24.31 37.27
CA VAL A 216 -3.04 25.55 36.73
C VAL A 216 -4.38 25.89 37.42
N ASP A 217 -4.75 25.17 38.48
CA ASP A 217 -5.89 25.48 39.36
C ASP A 217 -5.63 26.68 40.31
N SER A 218 -4.43 27.28 40.30
CA SER A 218 -4.11 28.41 41.19
C SER A 218 -4.30 29.80 40.56
N VAL A 219 -5.23 29.97 39.62
CA VAL A 219 -5.60 31.30 39.09
C VAL A 219 -7.11 31.56 39.16
N ALA A 220 -7.67 31.50 40.38
CA ALA A 220 -8.67 32.45 40.88
C ALA A 220 -9.17 32.02 42.27
N ASN A 221 -8.88 32.82 43.29
CA ASN A 221 -9.45 32.66 44.63
C ASN A 221 -11.00 32.60 44.59
N GLY A 222 -11.56 31.39 44.66
CA GLY A 222 -12.97 31.13 44.94
C GLY A 222 -13.80 30.42 43.86
N VAL A 223 -13.22 29.95 42.75
CA VAL A 223 -13.93 29.22 41.69
C VAL A 223 -13.29 27.85 41.45
N THR A 224 -14.09 26.78 41.41
CA THR A 224 -13.64 25.40 41.15
C THR A 224 -14.26 24.88 39.85
N ILE A 225 -13.48 24.18 39.03
CA ILE A 225 -13.97 23.46 37.85
C ILE A 225 -14.47 22.05 38.22
N CYS A 226 -15.65 21.69 37.75
CA CYS A 226 -16.27 20.39 37.99
C CYS A 226 -15.97 19.38 36.86
N PRO A 227 -16.17 18.08 37.09
CA PRO A 227 -15.85 17.03 36.11
C PRO A 227 -16.53 17.17 34.74
N ASP A 228 -17.71 17.79 34.68
CA ASP A 228 -18.43 18.11 33.43
C ASP A 228 -17.90 19.38 32.73
N GLY A 229 -16.87 20.02 33.31
CA GLY A 229 -16.27 21.26 32.84
C GLY A 229 -17.06 22.51 33.22
N THR A 230 -18.11 22.43 34.04
CA THR A 230 -18.79 23.61 34.61
C THR A 230 -17.98 24.23 35.75
N TYR A 231 -18.29 25.49 36.11
CA TYR A 231 -17.62 26.19 37.21
C TYR A 231 -18.59 26.43 38.34
N VAL A 232 -18.15 26.18 39.58
CA VAL A 232 -18.92 26.45 40.80
C VAL A 232 -18.14 27.36 41.75
N GLY A 233 -18.88 28.09 42.58
CA GLY A 233 -18.31 28.85 43.70
C GLY A 233 -17.86 27.94 44.84
N GLY A 234 -16.72 28.28 45.48
CA GLY A 234 -16.18 27.51 46.60
C GLY A 234 -15.19 26.42 46.17
N LYS A 235 -14.88 25.48 47.07
CA LYS A 235 -13.79 24.48 46.91
C LYS A 235 -14.25 23.10 46.42
N THR A 236 -15.55 22.85 46.39
CA THR A 236 -16.11 21.51 46.17
C THR A 236 -17.23 21.52 45.15
N CYS A 237 -17.22 20.53 44.26
CA CYS A 237 -18.28 20.26 43.30
C CYS A 237 -19.18 19.16 43.85
N ASN A 238 -20.43 19.49 44.20
CA ASN A 238 -21.41 18.49 44.63
C ASN A 238 -22.41 18.24 43.51
N MET A 239 -22.53 16.98 43.08
CA MET A 239 -23.47 16.59 42.04
C MET A 239 -24.90 16.59 42.59
N THR A 240 -25.80 17.24 41.87
CA THR A 240 -27.24 17.27 42.16
C THR A 240 -27.92 16.06 41.52
N PRO A 241 -29.10 15.64 42.00
CA PRO A 241 -29.85 14.51 41.41
C PRO A 241 -30.18 14.64 39.92
N ASN A 242 -30.23 15.86 39.37
CA ASN A 242 -30.39 16.10 37.93
C ASN A 242 -29.07 16.12 37.14
N GLY A 243 -27.95 15.69 37.74
CA GLY A 243 -26.66 15.51 37.07
C GLY A 243 -25.83 16.79 36.88
N ARG A 244 -26.25 17.93 37.42
CA ARG A 244 -25.48 19.19 37.42
C ARG A 244 -24.58 19.27 38.66
N TYR A 245 -23.64 20.21 38.68
CA TYR A 245 -22.81 20.49 39.86
C TYR A 245 -23.16 21.84 40.49
N VAL A 246 -23.19 21.88 41.82
CA VAL A 246 -23.31 23.11 42.61
C VAL A 246 -22.20 23.19 43.66
N GLY A 247 -21.86 24.42 44.06
CA GLY A 247 -20.91 24.69 45.14
C GLY A 247 -21.59 24.63 46.50
N GLY A 248 -21.09 23.81 47.43
CA GLY A 248 -21.75 23.57 48.73
C GLY A 248 -22.91 22.56 48.64
N THR A 249 -23.62 22.33 49.75
CA THR A 249 -24.62 21.24 49.85
C THR A 249 -25.81 21.46 48.91
N PRO A 250 -26.11 20.53 47.98
CA PRO A 250 -27.28 20.63 47.11
C PRO A 250 -28.59 20.76 47.89
N GLN A 251 -29.41 21.73 47.52
CA GLN A 251 -30.77 21.89 48.04
C GLN A 251 -31.72 22.17 46.87
N MET A 252 -32.85 21.47 46.84
CA MET A 252 -33.86 21.66 45.81
C MET A 252 -34.61 22.97 46.04
N THR A 253 -34.76 23.74 44.97
CA THR A 253 -35.53 24.98 44.96
C THR A 253 -37.02 24.68 44.70
N PRO A 254 -37.94 25.58 45.06
CA PRO A 254 -39.37 25.38 44.80
C PRO A 254 -39.77 25.15 43.34
N ASN A 255 -38.96 25.62 42.37
CA ASN A 255 -39.17 25.37 40.95
C ASN A 255 -38.55 24.04 40.44
N GLY A 256 -37.99 23.20 41.33
CA GLY A 256 -37.44 21.89 41.00
C GLY A 256 -35.97 21.87 40.55
N ASP A 257 -35.31 23.02 40.52
CA ASP A 257 -33.86 23.13 40.30
C ASP A 257 -33.07 22.86 41.60
N TYR A 258 -31.75 22.93 41.53
CA TYR A 258 -30.86 22.76 42.68
C TYR A 258 -29.89 23.93 42.79
N VAL A 259 -29.71 24.43 44.01
CA VAL A 259 -28.69 25.43 44.36
C VAL A 259 -27.82 24.92 45.50
N GLY A 260 -26.65 25.53 45.65
CA GLY A 260 -25.72 25.23 46.74
C GLY A 260 -26.08 25.97 48.03
N GLY A 261 -26.55 25.26 49.07
CA GLY A 261 -27.04 25.85 50.32
C GLY A 261 -28.51 26.27 50.26
N LYS A 262 -28.99 26.98 51.28
CA LYS A 262 -30.43 27.29 51.43
C LYS A 262 -30.95 28.16 50.26
N PRO A 263 -31.99 27.73 49.52
CA PRO A 263 -32.58 28.52 48.44
C PRO A 263 -33.14 29.86 48.91
N ARG A 264 -32.87 30.91 48.13
CA ARG A 264 -33.41 32.26 48.32
C ARG A 264 -33.78 32.85 46.96
N ILE A 265 -34.86 33.62 46.92
CA ILE A 265 -35.32 34.24 45.68
C ILE A 265 -34.57 35.54 45.42
N ALA A 266 -34.08 35.71 44.19
CA ALA A 266 -33.50 36.94 43.69
C ALA A 266 -34.59 37.86 43.10
N PRO A 267 -34.32 39.16 42.90
CA PRO A 267 -35.29 40.11 42.36
C PRO A 267 -35.89 39.73 41.00
N ASP A 268 -35.17 38.97 40.17
CA ASP A 268 -35.62 38.47 38.88
C ASP A 268 -36.49 37.18 38.98
N GLY A 269 -36.75 36.69 40.19
CA GLY A 269 -37.48 35.46 40.45
C GLY A 269 -36.63 34.18 40.38
N SER A 270 -35.34 34.28 40.07
CA SER A 270 -34.42 33.14 40.10
C SER A 270 -34.07 32.73 41.54
N TYR A 271 -33.64 31.48 41.74
CA TYR A 271 -33.19 31.01 43.05
C TYR A 271 -31.66 31.00 43.14
N VAL A 272 -31.13 31.58 44.21
CA VAL A 272 -29.70 31.58 44.54
C VAL A 272 -29.46 30.87 45.87
N GLY A 273 -28.36 30.14 45.95
CA GLY A 273 -27.94 29.40 47.14
C GLY A 273 -27.11 30.25 48.13
N GLY A 274 -26.70 29.63 49.24
CA GLY A 274 -25.74 30.17 50.20
C GLY A 274 -26.33 31.05 51.32
N SER A 275 -25.44 31.66 52.12
CA SER A 275 -25.79 32.53 53.26
C SER A 275 -25.42 34.01 53.06
N GLY A 276 -24.67 34.37 52.00
CA GLY A 276 -24.28 35.75 51.69
C GLY A 276 -25.38 36.61 51.06
N LYS A 277 -25.18 37.93 50.94
CA LYS A 277 -26.14 38.83 50.26
C LYS A 277 -26.37 38.39 48.80
N VAL A 278 -27.61 38.46 48.32
CA VAL A 278 -27.90 38.27 46.89
C VAL A 278 -27.37 39.48 46.12
N THR A 279 -26.43 39.25 45.21
CA THR A 279 -25.71 40.29 44.46
C THR A 279 -25.96 40.10 42.97
N MET A 280 -26.28 41.19 42.28
CA MET A 280 -26.34 41.22 40.82
C MET A 280 -24.93 41.40 40.26
N CYS A 281 -24.53 40.51 39.36
CA CYS A 281 -23.25 40.56 38.67
C CYS A 281 -23.33 41.42 37.40
N PRO A 282 -22.17 41.84 36.85
CA PRO A 282 -22.13 42.69 35.65
C PRO A 282 -22.83 42.13 34.41
N ASP A 283 -23.01 40.82 34.31
CA ASP A 283 -23.76 40.15 33.25
C ASP A 283 -25.28 40.10 33.48
N GLY A 284 -25.76 40.71 34.57
CA GLY A 284 -27.18 40.72 34.97
C GLY A 284 -27.63 39.50 35.77
N THR A 285 -26.77 38.50 35.99
CA THR A 285 -27.11 37.32 36.78
C THR A 285 -27.05 37.61 38.28
N TYR A 286 -27.85 36.89 39.09
CA TYR A 286 -27.79 36.98 40.54
C TYR A 286 -27.02 35.81 41.15
N VAL A 287 -26.13 36.11 42.10
CA VAL A 287 -25.38 35.10 42.85
C VAL A 287 -25.51 35.34 44.36
N GLY A 288 -25.29 34.28 45.15
CA GLY A 288 -25.10 34.42 46.59
C GLY A 288 -23.68 34.89 46.89
N GLY A 289 -23.53 36.00 47.61
CA GLY A 289 -22.22 36.56 47.96
C GLY A 289 -21.64 37.47 46.87
N ALA A 290 -20.31 37.50 46.73
CA ALA A 290 -19.60 38.34 45.77
C ALA A 290 -19.47 37.64 44.41
N CYS A 291 -19.63 38.41 43.33
CA CYS A 291 -19.46 37.93 41.96
C CYS A 291 -18.01 37.51 41.67
N LYS A 292 -17.82 36.27 41.24
CA LYS A 292 -16.54 35.73 40.78
C LYS A 292 -16.65 35.33 39.32
N MET A 293 -15.89 36.00 38.46
CA MET A 293 -15.84 35.68 37.04
C MET A 293 -15.09 34.36 36.83
N THR A 294 -15.69 33.45 36.08
CA THR A 294 -15.08 32.19 35.65
C THR A 294 -14.20 32.43 34.42
N PRO A 295 -13.27 31.52 34.09
CA PRO A 295 -12.52 31.58 32.83
C PRO A 295 -13.37 31.61 31.55
N ARG A 296 -14.68 31.29 31.64
CA ARG A 296 -15.64 31.37 30.53
C ARG A 296 -16.40 32.70 30.47
N GLY A 297 -16.10 33.65 31.35
CA GLY A 297 -16.72 34.97 31.38
C GLY A 297 -18.09 35.03 32.07
N THR A 298 -18.59 33.92 32.62
CA THR A 298 -19.80 33.88 33.47
C THR A 298 -19.45 34.13 34.94
N TYR A 299 -20.44 34.46 35.78
CA TYR A 299 -20.21 34.69 37.22
C TYR A 299 -20.77 33.58 38.13
N VAL A 300 -20.03 33.27 39.19
CA VAL A 300 -20.47 32.41 40.31
C VAL A 300 -20.35 33.16 41.64
N GLY A 301 -21.15 32.75 42.62
CA GLY A 301 -21.12 33.29 43.99
C GLY A 301 -20.05 32.66 44.87
N ASN A 302 -19.89 33.15 46.10
CA ASN A 302 -18.99 32.58 47.10
C ASN A 302 -19.71 32.11 48.37
#